data_AF-X0ZTH1-F1
#
_entry.id   AF-X0ZTH1-F1
#
_cell.length_a   1.000
_cell.length_b   1.000
_cell.length_c   1.000
_cell.angle_alpha   90.00
_cell.angle_beta   90.00
_cell.angle_gamma   90.00
#
_symmetry.space_group_name_H-M   'P 1'
#
loop_
_entity.id
_entity.type
_entity.pdbx_description
1 polymer ?
#
loop_
_entity_poly.entity_id
_entity_poly.type
_entity_poly.pdbx_seq_one_letter_code
_entity_poly.pdbx_strand_id
1 'polypeptide(L)'
;MITKKKFQGLGVTTKIAVGGLITITKMPQFKDVLRLDSEVRGSQIKIQVVAQNAGAVPYSIIPAYINFGDKREFEVDDNCPCPPQHEETAIIFSMIFRNLWKKRDKNVVLLDNEVLVFFYKYMKSKCKRMKDDTLYFEKGKNNKGYELYGVSKDYYNAIVKLYGYIKEKSINNLLKVYKNWRIILWKIPTTHNGVQSMKLALEKGFKVLGYDIGFNNINWTLFDSIILAYYPLGHHNLLDVNCLDSIKPLYNRIKEQFKS
;
A
#
# COMPACT_ATOMS: atom_id res chain seq x y z
N MET A 1 12.38 0.64 -16.65
CA MET A 1 12.90 1.50 -17.74
C MET A 1 14.36 1.17 -17.97
N ILE A 2 14.69 0.69 -19.17
CA ILE A 2 16.06 0.29 -19.51
C ILE A 2 16.65 1.42 -20.37
N THR A 3 17.74 2.03 -19.91
CA THR A 3 18.44 3.09 -20.65
C THR A 3 19.84 2.63 -21.01
N LYS A 4 20.24 2.76 -22.27
CA LYS A 4 21.62 2.50 -22.71
C LYS A 4 22.60 3.37 -21.94
N LYS A 5 23.76 2.81 -21.53
CA LYS A 5 24.77 3.50 -20.70
C LYS A 5 25.10 4.92 -21.16
N LYS A 6 25.25 5.14 -22.47
CA LYS A 6 25.57 6.45 -23.06
C LYS A 6 24.57 7.58 -22.81
N PHE A 7 23.33 7.26 -22.41
CA PHE A 7 22.30 8.25 -22.09
C PHE A 7 22.02 8.37 -20.58
N GLN A 8 22.73 7.63 -19.74
CA GLN A 8 22.60 7.72 -18.29
C GLN A 8 23.28 9.01 -17.79
N GLY A 9 22.72 9.63 -16.75
CA GLY A 9 23.26 10.87 -16.15
C GLY A 9 22.89 12.17 -16.87
N LEU A 10 22.33 12.10 -18.09
CA LEU A 10 21.99 13.28 -18.90
C LEU A 10 20.58 13.85 -18.64
N GLY A 11 19.85 13.31 -17.66
CA GLY A 11 18.46 13.74 -17.35
C GLY A 11 17.40 13.38 -18.40
N VAL A 12 17.80 12.86 -19.58
CA VAL A 12 16.91 12.45 -20.69
C VAL A 12 15.86 11.44 -20.23
N THR A 13 16.31 10.40 -19.52
CA THR A 13 15.46 9.34 -18.98
C THR A 13 14.39 9.87 -18.03
N THR A 14 14.72 10.84 -17.17
CA THR A 14 13.77 11.46 -16.25
C THR A 14 12.71 12.24 -17.02
N LYS A 15 13.11 13.06 -18.01
CA LYS A 15 12.17 13.82 -18.83
C LYS A 15 11.22 12.91 -19.61
N ILE A 16 11.74 11.86 -20.23
CA ILE A 16 10.92 10.88 -20.98
C ILE A 16 9.97 10.13 -20.04
N ALA A 17 10.44 9.68 -18.88
CA ALA A 17 9.62 8.94 -17.93
C ALA A 17 8.49 9.80 -17.36
N VAL A 18 8.82 11.02 -16.92
CA VAL A 18 7.82 11.99 -16.42
C VAL A 18 6.82 12.33 -17.52
N GLY A 19 7.31 12.64 -18.73
CA GLY A 19 6.46 12.93 -19.89
C GLY A 19 5.53 11.76 -20.24
N GLY A 20 6.03 10.53 -20.21
CA GLY A 20 5.25 9.32 -20.44
C GLY A 20 4.15 9.13 -19.41
N LEU A 21 4.47 9.19 -18.11
CA LEU A 21 3.50 9.07 -17.02
C LEU A 21 2.40 10.14 -17.13
N ILE A 22 2.78 11.40 -17.39
CA ILE A 22 1.81 12.49 -17.57
C ILE A 22 0.96 12.27 -18.82
N THR A 23 1.55 11.77 -19.91
CA THR A 23 0.83 11.55 -21.17
C THR A 23 -0.27 10.51 -21.00
N ILE A 24 -0.02 9.42 -20.26
CA ILE A 24 -1.03 8.39 -19.96
C ILE A 24 -2.31 9.03 -19.37
N THR A 25 -2.19 10.05 -18.53
CA THR A 25 -3.36 10.74 -17.93
C THR A 25 -4.24 11.47 -18.93
N LYS A 26 -3.72 11.76 -20.13
CA LYS A 26 -4.38 12.54 -21.17
C LYS A 26 -4.90 11.68 -22.31
N MET A 27 -4.53 10.40 -22.38
CA MET A 27 -4.93 9.53 -23.49
C MET A 27 -6.39 9.09 -23.33
N PRO A 28 -7.22 9.14 -24.39
CA PRO A 28 -8.64 8.77 -24.31
C PRO A 28 -8.89 7.34 -23.81
N GLN A 29 -8.00 6.40 -24.12
CA GLN A 29 -8.10 5.00 -23.68
C GLN A 29 -8.01 4.82 -22.16
N PHE A 30 -7.49 5.81 -21.43
CA PHE A 30 -7.37 5.79 -19.97
C PHE A 30 -8.38 6.73 -19.30
N LYS A 31 -9.43 7.17 -20.00
CA LYS A 31 -10.47 8.09 -19.47
C LYS A 31 -11.15 7.57 -18.20
N ASP A 32 -11.30 6.25 -18.08
CA ASP A 32 -11.97 5.58 -16.97
C ASP A 32 -10.99 5.15 -15.87
N VAL A 33 -9.68 5.29 -16.11
CA VAL A 33 -8.65 5.06 -15.09
C VAL A 33 -8.76 6.12 -14.00
N LEU A 34 -8.74 5.68 -12.76
CA LEU A 34 -8.91 6.56 -11.60
C LEU A 34 -7.57 7.00 -11.00
N ARG A 35 -6.53 6.19 -11.19
CA ARG A 35 -5.16 6.47 -10.75
C ARG A 35 -4.18 5.51 -11.41
N LEU A 36 -2.89 5.84 -11.35
CA LEU A 36 -1.79 4.95 -11.72
C LEU A 36 -0.92 4.70 -10.49
N ASP A 37 -0.79 3.44 -10.11
CA ASP A 37 0.08 3.03 -9.01
C ASP A 37 1.45 2.61 -9.57
N SER A 38 2.51 2.87 -8.82
CA SER A 38 3.88 2.55 -9.20
C SER A 38 4.66 2.04 -8.01
N GLU A 39 5.31 0.90 -8.20
CA GLU A 39 6.10 0.22 -7.18
C GLU A 39 7.58 0.57 -7.40
N VAL A 40 8.18 1.27 -6.45
CA VAL A 40 9.56 1.74 -6.56
C VAL A 40 10.40 1.06 -5.49
N ARG A 41 11.48 0.39 -5.90
CA ARG A 41 12.47 -0.19 -4.97
C ARG A 41 12.99 0.86 -4.00
N GLY A 42 13.03 0.53 -2.71
CA GLY A 42 13.45 1.43 -1.63
C GLY A 42 14.90 1.92 -1.77
N SER A 43 15.75 1.15 -2.46
CA SER A 43 17.14 1.50 -2.77
C SER A 43 17.30 2.49 -3.93
N GLN A 44 16.26 2.72 -4.74
CA GLN A 44 16.35 3.43 -6.03
C GLN A 44 15.89 4.89 -5.96
N ILE A 45 16.66 5.75 -5.27
CA ILE A 45 16.31 7.17 -5.04
C ILE A 45 16.00 7.95 -6.33
N LYS A 46 16.73 7.69 -7.42
CA LYS A 46 16.52 8.39 -8.71
C LYS A 46 15.13 8.12 -9.30
N ILE A 47 14.58 6.92 -9.08
CA ILE A 47 13.23 6.57 -9.55
C ILE A 47 12.16 7.18 -8.65
N GLN A 48 12.42 7.31 -7.35
CA GLN A 48 11.54 8.07 -6.46
C GLN A 48 11.39 9.53 -6.91
N VAL A 49 12.50 10.17 -7.34
CA VAL A 49 12.47 11.54 -7.90
C VAL A 49 11.62 11.60 -9.17
N VAL A 50 11.75 10.62 -10.07
CA VAL A 50 10.92 10.54 -11.29
C VAL A 50 9.44 10.46 -10.94
N ALA A 51 9.06 9.60 -9.99
CA ALA A 51 7.67 9.45 -9.56
C ALA A 51 7.10 10.76 -8.98
N GLN A 52 7.85 11.43 -8.09
CA GLN A 52 7.43 12.72 -7.51
C GLN A 52 7.32 13.83 -8.56
N ASN A 53 8.27 13.90 -9.50
CA ASN A 53 8.23 14.88 -10.60
C ASN A 53 7.06 14.64 -11.56
N ALA A 54 6.58 13.41 -11.69
CA ALA A 54 5.35 13.10 -12.42
C ALA A 54 4.07 13.49 -11.65
N GLY A 55 4.19 13.95 -10.40
CA GLY A 55 3.06 14.30 -9.55
C GLY A 55 2.48 13.11 -8.79
N ALA A 56 3.17 11.97 -8.75
CA ALA A 56 2.75 10.83 -7.94
C ALA A 56 3.10 11.05 -6.47
N VAL A 57 2.18 10.66 -5.58
CA VAL A 57 2.36 10.77 -4.13
C VAL A 57 2.75 9.42 -3.54
N PRO A 58 3.79 9.35 -2.69
CA PRO A 58 4.10 8.14 -1.93
C PRO A 58 3.01 7.93 -0.89
N TYR A 59 2.40 6.76 -0.85
CA TYR A 59 1.28 6.47 0.05
C TYR A 59 1.47 5.24 0.92
N SER A 60 2.50 4.44 0.63
CA SER A 60 2.90 3.31 1.45
C SER A 60 4.39 3.00 1.29
N ILE A 61 4.99 2.41 2.34
CA ILE A 61 6.28 1.72 2.23
C ILE A 61 6.06 0.32 2.78
N ILE A 62 6.31 -0.69 1.94
CA ILE A 62 6.07 -2.08 2.28
C ILE A 62 7.41 -2.82 2.32
N PRO A 63 7.93 -3.10 3.53
CA PRO A 63 9.10 -3.95 3.70
C PRO A 63 8.84 -5.33 3.08
N ALA A 64 9.88 -5.92 2.49
CA ALA A 64 9.82 -7.24 1.85
C ALA A 64 8.83 -7.36 0.67
N TYR A 65 8.33 -6.26 0.12
CA TYR A 65 7.30 -6.34 -0.93
C TYR A 65 7.81 -6.93 -2.25
N ILE A 66 9.09 -6.69 -2.59
CA ILE A 66 9.67 -7.19 -3.83
C ILE A 66 10.55 -8.41 -3.53
N ASN A 67 10.39 -9.45 -4.35
CA ASN A 67 11.20 -10.67 -4.30
C ASN A 67 11.96 -10.87 -5.62
N PHE A 68 13.30 -10.79 -5.58
CA PHE A 68 14.18 -11.04 -6.72
C PHE A 68 14.82 -12.42 -6.71
N GLY A 69 14.39 -13.34 -5.84
CA GLY A 69 14.83 -14.72 -5.88
C GLY A 69 14.64 -15.34 -7.27
N ASP A 70 15.53 -16.27 -7.63
CA ASP A 70 15.40 -17.01 -8.89
C ASP A 70 14.11 -17.85 -8.84
N LYS A 71 13.29 -17.74 -9.89
CA LYS A 71 11.95 -18.35 -9.96
C LYS A 71 11.82 -19.32 -11.14
N ARG A 72 12.92 -19.63 -11.82
CA ARG A 72 12.91 -20.51 -13.00
C ARG A 72 12.53 -21.94 -12.67
N GLU A 73 12.83 -22.38 -11.44
CA GLU A 73 12.51 -23.72 -10.91
C GLU A 73 11.37 -23.67 -9.88
N PHE A 74 10.61 -22.57 -9.84
CA PHE A 74 9.54 -22.41 -8.86
C PHE A 74 8.30 -23.22 -9.24
N GLU A 75 7.99 -24.24 -8.45
CA GLU A 75 6.71 -24.94 -8.49
C GLU A 75 5.70 -24.25 -7.56
N VAL A 76 4.50 -23.99 -8.08
CA VAL A 76 3.40 -23.41 -7.30
C VAL A 76 2.77 -24.54 -6.46
N ASP A 77 3.43 -24.92 -5.36
CA ASP A 77 2.79 -25.75 -4.35
C ASP A 77 1.85 -24.89 -3.48
N ASP A 78 0.68 -25.41 -3.18
CA ASP A 78 -0.43 -24.64 -2.61
C ASP A 78 -0.10 -24.22 -1.16
N ASN A 79 0.19 -22.93 -1.00
CA ASN A 79 0.53 -22.25 0.26
C ASN A 79 1.96 -22.39 0.78
N CYS A 80 2.93 -22.77 -0.06
CA CYS A 80 4.36 -22.66 0.26
C CYS A 80 5.08 -21.73 -0.74
N PRO A 81 4.69 -20.44 -0.84
CA PRO A 81 5.22 -19.57 -1.89
C PRO A 81 6.69 -19.21 -1.62
N CYS A 82 7.58 -19.84 -2.39
CA CYS A 82 8.99 -19.55 -2.69
C CYS A 82 9.93 -19.31 -1.48
N PRO A 83 11.13 -19.94 -1.45
CA PRO A 83 12.13 -19.57 -0.44
C PRO A 83 12.54 -18.09 -0.61
N PRO A 84 12.63 -17.33 0.48
CA PRO A 84 13.00 -15.91 0.45
C PRO A 84 14.44 -15.75 -0.04
N GLN A 85 14.63 -15.08 -1.17
CA GLN A 85 15.95 -14.71 -1.67
C GLN A 85 15.88 -13.29 -2.25
N HIS A 86 16.81 -12.41 -1.88
CA HIS A 86 16.95 -11.05 -2.44
C HIS A 86 15.69 -10.19 -2.28
N GLU A 87 15.34 -9.97 -1.02
CA GLU A 87 14.18 -9.22 -0.57
C GLU A 87 14.41 -7.71 -0.60
N GLU A 88 13.44 -6.95 -1.11
CA GLU A 88 13.52 -5.48 -1.06
C GLU A 88 12.23 -4.82 -0.61
N THR A 89 12.39 -3.70 0.10
CA THR A 89 11.29 -2.78 0.39
C THR A 89 10.81 -2.11 -0.89
N ALA A 90 9.49 -1.96 -1.03
CA ALA A 90 8.90 -1.07 -2.04
C ALA A 90 8.33 0.19 -1.39
N ILE A 91 8.50 1.32 -2.06
CA ILE A 91 7.73 2.54 -1.84
C ILE A 91 6.67 2.58 -2.93
N ILE A 92 5.41 2.63 -2.52
CA ILE A 92 4.28 2.64 -3.43
C ILE A 92 3.84 4.09 -3.64
N PHE A 93 3.83 4.50 -4.91
CA PHE A 93 3.39 5.81 -5.35
C PHE A 93 2.07 5.70 -6.10
N SER A 94 1.21 6.71 -5.98
CA SER A 94 -0.01 6.82 -6.77
C SER A 94 -0.12 8.19 -7.42
N MET A 95 -0.43 8.20 -8.71
CA MET A 95 -0.82 9.41 -9.42
C MET A 95 -2.34 9.39 -9.59
N ILE A 96 -3.03 10.23 -8.81
CA ILE A 96 -4.49 10.19 -8.65
C ILE A 96 -5.17 11.11 -9.66
N PHE A 97 -6.11 10.57 -10.44
CA PHE A 97 -6.78 11.32 -11.49
C PHE A 97 -7.97 12.11 -10.93
N ARG A 98 -8.40 13.14 -11.66
CA ARG A 98 -9.51 14.02 -11.25
C ARG A 98 -10.82 13.27 -10.98
N ASN A 99 -11.05 12.18 -11.71
CA ASN A 99 -12.28 11.38 -11.60
C ASN A 99 -12.38 10.63 -10.27
N LEU A 100 -11.27 10.18 -9.69
CA LEU A 100 -11.27 9.54 -8.38
C LEU A 100 -11.82 10.48 -7.32
N TRP A 101 -11.34 11.73 -7.30
CA TRP A 101 -11.78 12.75 -6.34
C TRP A 101 -13.27 13.08 -6.39
N LYS A 102 -13.94 12.81 -7.51
CA LYS A 102 -15.39 13.01 -7.67
C LYS A 102 -16.21 11.82 -7.14
N LYS A 103 -15.66 10.61 -7.20
CA LYS A 103 -16.33 9.35 -6.85
C LYS A 103 -16.02 8.86 -5.44
N ARG A 104 -14.93 9.37 -4.87
CA ARG A 104 -14.46 9.05 -3.53
C ARG A 104 -15.42 9.60 -2.46
N ASP A 105 -15.69 8.80 -1.44
CA ASP A 105 -16.35 9.26 -0.23
C ASP A 105 -15.41 10.16 0.61
N LYS A 106 -15.95 11.26 1.11
CA LYS A 106 -15.22 12.24 1.92
C LYS A 106 -15.36 11.98 3.43
N ASN A 107 -16.26 11.08 3.81
CA ASN A 107 -16.43 10.67 5.20
C ASN A 107 -15.40 9.60 5.54
N VAL A 108 -14.37 9.99 6.27
CA VAL A 108 -13.29 9.10 6.67
C VAL A 108 -13.53 8.71 8.13
N VAL A 109 -13.75 7.43 8.38
CA VAL A 109 -13.88 6.88 9.74
C VAL A 109 -12.64 6.07 10.06
N LEU A 110 -11.94 6.43 11.13
CA LEU A 110 -10.73 5.75 11.61
C LEU A 110 -10.92 5.26 13.04
N LEU A 111 -10.23 4.17 13.35
CA LEU A 111 -9.98 3.80 14.74
C LEU A 111 -9.16 4.92 15.40
N ASP A 112 -9.55 5.30 16.61
CA ASP A 112 -8.86 6.29 17.46
C ASP A 112 -7.50 5.74 17.92
N ASN A 113 -6.53 5.80 17.02
CA ASN A 113 -5.20 5.28 17.17
C ASN A 113 -4.20 6.20 16.46
N GLU A 114 -3.17 6.63 17.17
CA GLU A 114 -2.20 7.61 16.69
C GLU A 114 -1.46 7.20 15.40
N VAL A 115 -1.18 5.90 15.22
CA VAL A 115 -0.51 5.39 14.02
C VAL A 115 -1.43 5.57 12.81
N LEU A 116 -2.68 5.12 12.90
CA LEU A 116 -3.65 5.24 11.81
C LEU A 116 -3.92 6.70 11.44
N VAL A 117 -4.08 7.56 12.46
CA VAL A 117 -4.26 9.01 12.30
C VAL A 117 -3.07 9.64 11.58
N PHE A 118 -1.84 9.24 11.91
CA PHE A 118 -0.63 9.73 11.25
C PHE A 118 -0.68 9.50 9.74
N PHE A 119 -1.00 8.28 9.28
CA PHE A 119 -0.97 7.96 7.85
C PHE A 119 -2.02 8.76 7.07
N TYR A 120 -3.21 8.96 7.63
CA TYR A 120 -4.20 9.86 7.04
C TYR A 120 -3.70 11.31 6.96
N LYS A 121 -3.17 11.86 8.07
CA LYS A 121 -2.63 13.23 8.10
C LYS A 121 -1.47 13.42 7.13
N TYR A 122 -0.60 12.42 7.01
CA TYR A 122 0.48 12.40 6.02
C TYR A 122 -0.09 12.53 4.61
N MET A 123 -1.06 11.69 4.22
CA MET A 123 -1.68 11.78 2.90
C MET A 123 -2.43 13.09 2.67
N LYS A 124 -3.15 13.60 3.67
CA LYS A 124 -3.81 14.91 3.62
C LYS A 124 -2.80 16.04 3.36
N SER A 125 -1.61 15.97 3.96
CA SER A 125 -0.54 16.96 3.72
C SER A 125 0.00 16.91 2.29
N LYS A 126 -0.01 15.74 1.63
CA LYS A 126 0.44 15.56 0.24
C LYS A 126 -0.66 15.88 -0.78
N CYS A 127 -1.93 15.68 -0.41
CA CYS A 127 -3.08 15.82 -1.28
C CYS A 127 -4.03 16.91 -0.79
N LYS A 128 -3.85 18.15 -1.27
CA LYS A 128 -4.69 19.31 -0.91
C LYS A 128 -6.21 19.09 -1.11
N ARG A 129 -6.60 18.14 -1.98
CA ARG A 129 -8.00 17.78 -2.24
C ARG A 129 -8.69 17.05 -1.07
N MET A 130 -7.92 16.55 -0.10
CA MET A 130 -8.42 15.95 1.14
C MET A 130 -8.74 16.99 2.23
N LYS A 131 -8.61 18.29 1.92
CA LYS A 131 -8.88 19.37 2.90
C LYS A 131 -10.33 19.34 3.42
N ASP A 132 -11.27 19.00 2.53
CA ASP A 132 -12.72 19.01 2.77
C ASP A 132 -13.25 17.64 3.27
N ASP A 133 -12.36 16.72 3.66
CA ASP A 133 -12.76 15.45 4.26
C ASP A 133 -13.33 15.66 5.67
N THR A 134 -14.40 14.95 5.99
CA THR A 134 -14.95 14.86 7.34
C THR A 134 -14.34 13.65 8.04
N LEU A 135 -13.69 13.87 9.18
CA LEU A 135 -12.97 12.82 9.91
C LEU A 135 -13.71 12.44 11.19
N TYR A 136 -13.99 11.15 11.33
CA TYR A 136 -14.61 10.55 12.51
C TYR A 136 -13.63 9.60 13.19
N PHE A 137 -13.54 9.67 14.52
CA PHE A 137 -12.74 8.77 15.33
C PHE A 137 -13.63 7.88 16.17
N GLU A 138 -13.35 6.58 16.16
CA GLU A 138 -14.11 5.58 16.90
C GLU A 138 -13.18 4.64 17.66
N LYS A 139 -13.61 4.13 18.81
CA LYS A 139 -12.80 3.19 19.61
C LYS A 139 -12.82 1.74 19.10
N GLY A 140 -13.74 1.41 18.19
CA GLY A 140 -13.95 0.05 17.70
C GLY A 140 -14.54 -0.92 18.74
N LYS A 141 -15.65 -1.57 18.39
CA LYS A 141 -16.24 -2.66 19.17
C LYS A 141 -15.93 -3.99 18.48
N ASN A 142 -15.45 -4.98 19.24
CA ASN A 142 -15.08 -6.28 18.67
C ASN A 142 -16.34 -6.98 18.12
N ASN A 143 -16.20 -7.65 16.97
CA ASN A 143 -17.23 -8.51 16.35
C ASN A 143 -18.59 -7.86 16.04
N LYS A 144 -18.66 -6.52 15.93
CA LYS A 144 -19.85 -5.82 15.42
C LYS A 144 -19.82 -5.85 13.87
N GLY A 145 -20.79 -5.23 13.20
CA GLY A 145 -20.72 -5.01 11.75
C GLY A 145 -20.94 -6.25 10.87
N TYR A 146 -20.75 -6.09 9.56
CA TYR A 146 -20.88 -7.17 8.57
C TYR A 146 -19.51 -7.61 8.05
N GLU A 147 -19.45 -8.83 7.53
CA GLU A 147 -18.26 -9.37 6.89
C GLU A 147 -18.43 -9.28 5.37
N LEU A 148 -17.43 -8.72 4.69
CA LEU A 148 -17.36 -8.64 3.23
C LEU A 148 -15.91 -8.44 2.86
N TYR A 149 -15.26 -9.49 2.35
CA TYR A 149 -13.86 -9.42 1.99
C TYR A 149 -13.52 -10.26 0.76
N GLY A 150 -12.41 -9.87 0.14
CA GLY A 150 -11.77 -10.63 -0.94
C GLY A 150 -10.37 -11.07 -0.54
N VAL A 151 -9.90 -12.15 -1.16
CA VAL A 151 -8.53 -12.66 -1.03
C VAL A 151 -7.92 -12.77 -2.42
N SER A 152 -6.71 -12.26 -2.58
CA SER A 152 -5.91 -12.38 -3.79
C SER A 152 -4.51 -12.86 -3.42
N LYS A 153 -3.91 -13.68 -4.28
CA LYS A 153 -2.60 -14.29 -4.05
C LYS A 153 -1.62 -13.80 -5.11
N ASP A 154 -0.49 -13.25 -4.68
CA ASP A 154 0.66 -12.96 -5.51
C ASP A 154 1.75 -13.98 -5.19
N TYR A 155 1.73 -15.09 -5.92
CA TYR A 155 2.66 -16.20 -5.73
C TYR A 155 4.11 -15.77 -5.99
N TYR A 156 4.34 -14.87 -6.95
CA TYR A 156 5.69 -14.42 -7.30
C TYR A 156 6.35 -13.62 -6.19
N ASN A 157 5.59 -12.77 -5.50
CA ASN A 157 6.11 -12.01 -4.36
C ASN A 157 5.85 -12.70 -3.00
N ALA A 158 5.19 -13.85 -3.00
CA ALA A 158 4.76 -14.56 -1.79
C ALA A 158 3.85 -13.71 -0.88
N ILE A 159 2.93 -12.94 -1.48
CA ILE A 159 2.04 -12.01 -0.77
C ILE A 159 0.58 -12.44 -0.92
N VAL A 160 -0.11 -12.58 0.22
CA VAL A 160 -1.58 -12.63 0.25
C VAL A 160 -2.12 -11.22 0.44
N LYS A 161 -3.06 -10.81 -0.39
CA LYS A 161 -3.74 -9.52 -0.29
C LYS A 161 -5.19 -9.75 0.13
N LEU A 162 -5.55 -9.22 1.28
CA LEU A 162 -6.88 -9.17 1.86
C LEU A 162 -7.47 -7.78 1.63
N TYR A 163 -8.76 -7.71 1.31
CA TYR A 163 -9.46 -6.44 1.09
C TYR A 163 -10.83 -6.48 1.76
N GLY A 164 -11.27 -5.37 2.33
CA GLY A 164 -12.60 -5.26 2.94
C GLY A 164 -12.61 -5.55 4.44
N TYR A 165 -13.76 -6.00 4.93
CA TYR A 165 -14.08 -6.19 6.35
C TYR A 165 -14.07 -7.67 6.71
N ILE A 166 -13.21 -8.05 7.66
CA ILE A 166 -13.00 -9.43 8.09
C ILE A 166 -13.24 -9.50 9.60
N LYS A 167 -14.00 -10.51 10.03
CA LYS A 167 -14.25 -10.80 11.45
C LYS A 167 -13.20 -11.71 12.05
N GLU A 168 -13.19 -11.79 13.37
CA GLU A 168 -12.17 -12.50 14.14
C GLU A 168 -12.01 -13.98 13.75
N LYS A 169 -13.13 -14.71 13.60
CA LYS A 169 -13.09 -16.13 13.19
C LYS A 169 -12.40 -16.31 11.83
N SER A 170 -12.76 -15.47 10.87
CA SER A 170 -12.25 -15.53 9.49
C SER A 170 -10.78 -15.12 9.43
N ILE A 171 -10.36 -14.03 10.08
CA ILE A 171 -8.95 -13.64 10.08
C ILE A 171 -8.07 -14.68 10.79
N ASN A 172 -8.53 -15.27 11.91
CA ASN A 172 -7.80 -16.34 12.58
C ASN A 172 -7.62 -17.56 11.66
N ASN A 173 -8.63 -17.89 10.86
CA ASN A 173 -8.51 -18.95 9.87
C ASN A 173 -7.53 -18.57 8.74
N LEU A 174 -7.63 -17.37 8.19
CA LEU A 174 -6.75 -16.90 7.11
C LEU A 174 -5.29 -16.86 7.55
N LEU A 175 -4.99 -16.40 8.78
CA LEU A 175 -3.64 -16.41 9.34
C LEU A 175 -3.08 -17.83 9.50
N LYS A 176 -3.93 -18.83 9.79
CA LYS A 176 -3.53 -20.24 9.85
C LYS A 176 -3.26 -20.82 8.45
N VAL A 177 -4.16 -20.57 7.50
CA VAL A 177 -4.03 -21.04 6.11
C VAL A 177 -2.79 -20.46 5.45
N TYR A 178 -2.52 -19.17 5.69
CA TYR A 178 -1.43 -18.44 5.06
C TYR A 178 -0.19 -18.27 5.95
N LYS A 179 -0.02 -19.15 6.95
CA LYS A 179 1.10 -19.08 7.90
C LYS A 179 2.49 -19.22 7.25
N ASN A 180 2.55 -19.83 6.07
CA ASN A 180 3.78 -20.04 5.30
C ASN A 180 3.99 -18.96 4.22
N TRP A 181 3.06 -18.00 4.11
CA TRP A 181 3.22 -16.87 3.21
C TRP A 181 4.12 -15.82 3.87
N ARG A 182 4.80 -15.04 3.03
CA ARG A 182 5.76 -14.05 3.50
C ARG A 182 5.08 -12.81 4.06
N ILE A 183 4.08 -12.30 3.34
CA ILE A 183 3.31 -11.12 3.75
C ILE A 183 1.83 -11.41 3.58
N ILE A 184 1.05 -11.05 4.60
CA ILE A 184 -0.39 -10.90 4.50
C ILE A 184 -0.69 -9.39 4.55
N LEU A 185 -0.97 -8.80 3.40
CA LEU A 185 -1.36 -7.39 3.27
C LEU A 185 -2.86 -7.27 3.41
N TRP A 186 -3.34 -6.35 4.23
CA TRP A 186 -4.76 -6.08 4.39
C TRP A 186 -5.06 -4.61 4.14
N LYS A 187 -5.91 -4.34 3.14
CA LYS A 187 -6.47 -3.02 2.89
C LYS A 187 -7.86 -2.89 3.50
N ILE A 188 -7.95 -2.16 4.60
CA ILE A 188 -9.18 -2.01 5.38
C ILE A 188 -9.85 -0.68 5.03
N PRO A 189 -11.10 -0.66 4.53
CA PRO A 189 -11.80 0.59 4.20
C PRO A 189 -11.98 1.51 5.42
N THR A 190 -11.90 2.83 5.24
CA THR A 190 -12.07 3.82 6.32
C THR A 190 -13.54 4.14 6.60
N THR A 191 -14.30 3.13 7.03
CA THR A 191 -15.74 3.22 7.34
C THR A 191 -16.02 2.76 8.77
N HIS A 192 -17.23 3.03 9.27
CA HIS A 192 -17.69 2.51 10.57
C HIS A 192 -17.51 0.99 10.74
N ASN A 193 -17.66 0.23 9.65
CA ASN A 193 -17.42 -1.21 9.66
C ASN A 193 -15.92 -1.52 9.69
N GLY A 194 -15.12 -0.75 8.96
CA GLY A 194 -13.66 -0.90 8.87
C GLY A 194 -12.92 -0.67 10.18
N VAL A 195 -13.38 0.25 11.05
CA VAL A 195 -12.79 0.51 12.38
C VAL A 195 -12.57 -0.77 13.17
N GLN A 196 -13.49 -1.71 13.08
CA GLN A 196 -13.46 -2.96 13.85
C GLN A 196 -12.39 -3.91 13.30
N SER A 197 -12.29 -4.01 11.97
CA SER A 197 -11.20 -4.73 11.31
C SER A 197 -9.84 -4.07 11.58
N MET A 198 -9.75 -2.73 11.65
CA MET A 198 -8.51 -2.04 12.02
C MET A 198 -8.06 -2.42 13.43
N LYS A 199 -8.98 -2.39 14.40
CA LYS A 199 -8.70 -2.80 15.78
C LYS A 199 -8.22 -4.25 15.85
N LEU A 200 -8.97 -5.15 15.22
CA LEU A 200 -8.64 -6.57 15.15
C LEU A 200 -7.27 -6.81 14.50
N ALA A 201 -6.96 -6.11 13.40
CA ALA A 201 -5.66 -6.24 12.74
C ALA A 201 -4.51 -5.85 13.67
N LEU A 202 -4.64 -4.73 14.39
CA LEU A 202 -3.64 -4.30 15.38
C LEU A 202 -3.49 -5.31 16.52
N GLU A 203 -4.60 -5.84 17.06
CA GLU A 203 -4.59 -6.90 18.09
C GLU A 203 -3.90 -8.18 17.60
N LYS A 204 -3.95 -8.49 16.30
CA LYS A 204 -3.26 -9.62 15.66
C LYS A 204 -1.82 -9.31 15.24
N GLY A 205 -1.29 -8.13 15.58
CA GLY A 205 0.09 -7.76 15.32
C GLY A 205 0.37 -7.26 13.90
N PHE A 206 -0.65 -6.90 13.13
CA PHE A 206 -0.43 -6.21 11.85
C PHE A 206 0.21 -4.84 12.09
N LYS A 207 1.16 -4.47 11.22
CA LYS A 207 1.81 -3.17 11.20
C LYS A 207 1.14 -2.27 10.17
N VAL A 208 0.97 -0.98 10.46
CA VAL A 208 0.37 -0.02 9.54
C VAL A 208 1.45 0.50 8.59
N LEU A 209 1.23 0.37 7.29
CA LEU A 209 2.23 0.65 6.25
C LEU A 209 1.84 1.76 5.29
N GLY A 210 0.60 2.24 5.30
CA GLY A 210 0.16 3.22 4.34
C GLY A 210 -1.31 3.62 4.44
N TYR A 211 -1.68 4.60 3.63
CA TYR A 211 -3.05 5.07 3.45
C TYR A 211 -3.35 5.21 1.96
N ASP A 212 -4.27 4.41 1.46
CA ASP A 212 -4.58 4.25 0.04
C ASP A 212 -5.89 4.98 -0.30
N ILE A 213 -5.81 5.96 -1.20
CA ILE A 213 -6.94 6.84 -1.53
C ILE A 213 -7.86 6.16 -2.56
N GLY A 214 -9.13 6.02 -2.21
CA GLY A 214 -10.20 5.53 -3.09
C GLY A 214 -9.96 4.13 -3.67
N PHE A 215 -9.31 3.24 -2.90
CA PHE A 215 -9.00 1.87 -3.34
C PHE A 215 -10.24 0.97 -3.36
N ASN A 216 -11.00 0.98 -2.27
CA ASN A 216 -12.03 -0.02 -2.03
C ASN A 216 -13.36 0.44 -2.63
N ASN A 217 -13.82 -0.28 -3.66
CA ASN A 217 -15.13 -0.06 -4.25
C ASN A 217 -16.17 -0.92 -3.54
N ILE A 218 -17.11 -0.28 -2.84
CA ILE A 218 -18.27 -0.95 -2.24
C ILE A 218 -19.51 -0.24 -2.77
N ASN A 219 -20.34 -0.96 -3.53
CA ASN A 219 -21.54 -0.42 -4.16
C ASN A 219 -21.28 0.87 -4.96
N TRP A 220 -20.26 0.85 -5.83
CA TRP A 220 -19.85 1.97 -6.69
C TRP A 220 -19.28 3.20 -5.95
N THR A 221 -19.20 3.15 -4.63
CA THR A 221 -18.57 4.18 -3.80
C THR A 221 -17.13 3.79 -3.50
N LEU A 222 -16.20 4.72 -3.71
CA LEU A 222 -14.79 4.50 -3.45
C LEU A 222 -14.43 5.01 -2.07
N PHE A 223 -14.04 4.08 -1.21
CA PHE A 223 -13.54 4.38 0.13
C PHE A 223 -12.01 4.35 0.14
N ASP A 224 -11.43 5.23 0.95
CA ASP A 224 -10.03 5.10 1.29
C ASP A 224 -9.79 3.87 2.12
N SER A 225 -8.53 3.49 2.27
CA SER A 225 -8.15 2.31 3.02
C SER A 225 -6.85 2.47 3.76
N ILE A 226 -6.77 1.91 4.95
CA ILE A 226 -5.51 1.70 5.63
C ILE A 226 -4.85 0.46 5.05
N ILE A 227 -3.55 0.54 4.77
CA ILE A 227 -2.74 -0.61 4.39
C ILE A 227 -2.04 -1.13 5.63
N LEU A 228 -2.29 -2.39 5.98
CA LEU A 228 -1.59 -3.08 7.06
C LEU A 228 -0.91 -4.34 6.54
N ALA A 229 0.15 -4.78 7.23
CA ALA A 229 0.86 -6.01 6.91
C ALA A 229 1.09 -6.87 8.14
N TYR A 230 0.95 -8.17 7.97
CA TYR A 230 1.41 -9.18 8.90
C TYR A 230 2.49 -10.02 8.22
N TYR A 231 3.50 -10.41 9.00
CA TYR A 231 4.68 -11.14 8.53
C TYR A 231 4.75 -12.49 9.24
N PRO A 232 4.10 -13.55 8.70
CA PRO A 232 4.00 -14.85 9.37
C PRO A 232 5.35 -15.49 9.73
N LEU A 233 6.37 -15.26 8.90
CA LEU A 233 7.71 -15.84 9.03
C LEU A 233 8.70 -14.92 9.76
N GLY A 234 8.24 -13.80 10.34
CA GLY A 234 9.10 -12.79 10.95
C GLY A 234 9.57 -11.70 9.99
N HIS A 235 10.33 -10.72 10.51
CA HIS A 235 10.62 -9.46 9.81
C HIS A 235 12.06 -8.93 9.98
N HIS A 236 13.03 -9.81 10.18
CA HIS A 236 14.42 -9.39 10.41
C HIS A 236 15.01 -8.70 9.17
N ASN A 237 15.64 -7.53 9.37
CA ASN A 237 16.39 -6.74 8.37
C ASN A 237 15.60 -6.24 7.16
N LEU A 238 14.27 -6.06 7.25
CA LEU A 238 13.43 -5.75 6.09
C LEU A 238 13.46 -4.29 5.59
N LEU A 239 14.09 -3.35 6.30
CA LEU A 239 13.96 -1.90 6.06
C LEU A 239 15.29 -1.21 5.66
N ASP A 240 15.97 -1.73 4.64
CA ASP A 240 17.01 -0.98 3.93
C ASP A 240 16.37 -0.08 2.86
N VAL A 241 16.19 1.20 3.19
CA VAL A 241 15.52 2.18 2.33
C VAL A 241 16.35 3.45 2.26
N ASN A 242 16.78 3.80 1.05
CA ASN A 242 17.33 5.11 0.75
C ASN A 242 16.23 6.00 0.16
N CYS A 243 15.50 6.70 1.03
CA CYS A 243 14.35 7.52 0.63
C CYS A 243 14.63 9.02 0.60
N LEU A 244 13.89 9.72 -0.27
CA LEU A 244 13.88 11.19 -0.32
C LEU A 244 13.44 11.81 1.01
N ASP A 245 13.92 13.02 1.32
CA ASP A 245 13.55 13.75 2.53
C ASP A 245 12.03 13.92 2.70
N SER A 246 11.33 14.12 1.58
CA SER A 246 9.87 14.25 1.54
C SER A 246 9.11 12.97 1.92
N ILE A 247 9.80 11.82 1.94
CA ILE A 247 9.32 10.47 2.26
C ILE A 247 9.74 10.05 3.67
N LYS A 248 10.82 10.64 4.23
CA LYS A 248 11.35 10.32 5.56
C LYS A 248 10.29 10.26 6.67
N PRO A 249 9.30 11.18 6.76
CA PRO A 249 8.26 11.08 7.80
C PRO A 249 7.50 9.74 7.74
N LEU A 250 7.12 9.30 6.53
CA LEU A 250 6.44 8.03 6.31
C LEU A 250 7.34 6.84 6.69
N TYR A 251 8.60 6.87 6.24
CA TYR A 251 9.59 5.84 6.56
C TYR A 251 9.84 5.73 8.06
N ASN A 252 10.05 6.84 8.76
CA ASN A 252 10.34 6.85 10.18
C ASN A 252 9.17 6.26 10.98
N ARG A 253 7.92 6.63 10.65
CA ARG A 253 6.74 6.08 11.33
C ARG A 253 6.59 4.57 11.11
N ILE A 254 6.94 4.09 9.92
CA ILE A 254 6.95 2.65 9.65
C ILE A 254 8.07 1.99 10.44
N LYS A 255 9.29 2.52 10.37
CA LYS A 255 10.47 1.98 11.07
C LYS A 255 10.25 1.82 12.57
N GLU A 256 9.60 2.79 13.23
CA GLU A 256 9.24 2.71 14.66
C GLU A 256 8.45 1.44 15.01
N GLN A 257 7.56 1.01 14.13
CA GLN A 257 6.71 -0.17 14.36
C GLN A 257 7.46 -1.51 14.26
N PHE A 258 8.67 -1.52 13.69
CA PHE A 258 9.52 -2.71 13.51
C PHE A 258 10.72 -2.76 14.47
N LYS A 259 10.82 -1.81 15.41
CA LYS A 259 11.88 -1.81 16.45
C LYS A 259 11.48 -2.56 17.73
N SER A 260 10.26 -3.11 17.77
CA SER A 260 9.66 -3.80 18.92
C SER A 260 9.96 -5.29 18.91
#